data_AF-A0A7V9QP62-F1
#
_entry.id   AF-A0A7V9QP62-F1
#
_cell.length_a   1.000
_cell.length_b   1.000
_cell.length_c   1.000
_cell.angle_alpha   90.00
_cell.angle_beta   90.00
_cell.angle_gamma   90.00
#
_symmetry.space_group_name_H-M   'P 1'
#
loop_
_entity.id
_entity.type
_entity.pdbx_description
1 polymer ?
#
loop_
_entity_poly.entity_id
_entity_poly.type
_entity_poly.pdbx_seq_one_letter_code
_entity_poly.pdbx_strand_id
1 'polypeptide(L)'
;MKFNAFARLNGGFGFSSRPPHGQRIYEAMRDTQGDAYDTDFDSLQQARLYAQAMCVGAAQYQLDRAANNRNPLKATELLPSLERDYQIVSAYGATLTDRRRVVAARALTTRGARREAIEDALRTLLGADFIAYETTATADIEKFPSTPGDIGVFARAGSQKKLIQITGYVSTINIPTTVDFTSLGGTDAPIAGESYTVEPDSRNPNIEKITVSSVTPTTITATFTKPHVAGTIATRPHPVFISSKRYSRVVVTFAAATNQETRRKINEQMKRQLRGVSQWCIVQAGTFHLGHATLARLNATRLT
;
A
#
# COMPACT_ATOMS: atom_id res chain seq x y z
N MET A 1 -37.10 -22.26 -43.82
CA MET A 1 -36.13 -21.42 -43.09
C MET A 1 -35.31 -20.64 -44.12
N LYS A 2 -35.25 -19.30 -44.05
CA LYS A 2 -34.33 -18.52 -44.89
C LYS A 2 -32.90 -18.81 -44.41
N PHE A 3 -32.02 -19.22 -45.32
CA PHE A 3 -30.60 -19.36 -45.05
C PHE A 3 -30.03 -17.99 -44.67
N ASN A 4 -29.32 -17.92 -43.54
CA ASN A 4 -28.56 -16.75 -43.14
C ASN A 4 -27.10 -17.18 -43.10
N ALA A 5 -26.26 -16.59 -43.95
CA ALA A 5 -24.84 -16.94 -44.04
C ALA A 5 -24.07 -16.66 -42.73
N PHE A 6 -24.56 -15.72 -41.92
CA PHE A 6 -24.05 -15.40 -40.59
C PHE A 6 -24.76 -16.19 -39.48
N ALA A 7 -25.58 -17.21 -39.83
CA ALA A 7 -26.30 -18.01 -38.87
C ALA A 7 -25.38 -18.83 -37.97
N ARG A 8 -25.90 -19.06 -36.78
CA ARG A 8 -25.24 -19.51 -35.54
C ARG A 8 -24.54 -20.88 -35.58
N LEU A 9 -24.61 -21.65 -36.67
CA LEU A 9 -24.21 -23.07 -36.67
C LEU A 9 -22.90 -23.40 -37.41
N ASN A 10 -22.38 -22.53 -38.30
CA ASN A 10 -21.22 -22.89 -39.14
C ASN A 10 -20.06 -21.87 -39.16
N GLY A 11 -20.11 -20.80 -38.36
CA GLY A 11 -19.16 -19.67 -38.46
C GLY A 11 -18.38 -19.31 -37.19
N GLY A 12 -18.47 -20.10 -36.11
CA GLY A 12 -17.77 -19.80 -34.85
C GLY A 12 -18.40 -18.65 -34.04
N PHE A 13 -19.68 -18.36 -34.26
CA PHE A 13 -20.37 -17.24 -33.62
C PHE A 13 -21.06 -17.66 -32.32
N GLY A 14 -20.76 -16.94 -31.23
CA GLY A 14 -21.29 -17.24 -29.89
C GLY A 14 -22.82 -17.16 -29.81
N PHE A 15 -23.39 -17.89 -28.85
CA PHE A 15 -24.83 -17.88 -28.55
C PHE A 15 -25.25 -16.55 -27.91
N SER A 16 -25.42 -15.51 -28.72
CA SER A 16 -25.87 -14.18 -28.29
C SER A 16 -26.97 -13.65 -29.22
N SER A 17 -27.82 -12.76 -28.69
CA SER A 17 -28.76 -11.96 -29.49
C SER A 17 -28.09 -10.82 -30.25
N ARG A 18 -26.82 -10.52 -29.94
CA ARG A 18 -26.04 -9.48 -30.61
C ARG A 18 -25.56 -9.95 -32.00
N PRO A 19 -25.54 -9.07 -33.01
CA PRO A 19 -24.93 -9.40 -34.30
C PRO A 19 -23.47 -9.81 -34.11
N PRO A 20 -23.02 -10.91 -34.75
CA PRO A 20 -21.63 -11.35 -34.65
C PRO A 20 -20.67 -10.33 -35.26
N HIS A 21 -19.40 -10.36 -34.83
CA HIS A 21 -18.39 -9.45 -35.37
C HIS A 21 -18.25 -9.55 -36.89
N GLY A 22 -18.29 -10.78 -37.44
CA GLY A 22 -18.21 -11.01 -38.88
C GLY A 22 -19.32 -10.30 -39.67
N GLN A 23 -20.56 -10.32 -39.17
CA GLN A 23 -21.68 -9.60 -39.81
C GLN A 23 -21.47 -8.09 -39.77
N ARG A 24 -21.11 -7.53 -38.59
CA ARG A 24 -20.90 -6.09 -38.44
C ARG A 24 -19.74 -5.57 -39.31
N ILE A 25 -18.68 -6.36 -39.43
CA ILE A 25 -17.51 -6.03 -40.26
C ILE A 25 -17.88 -6.14 -41.74
N TYR A 26 -18.62 -7.18 -42.13
CA TYR A 26 -19.11 -7.34 -43.50
C TYR A 26 -20.01 -6.17 -43.93
N GLU A 27 -20.98 -5.79 -43.09
CA GLU A 27 -21.87 -4.65 -43.34
C GLU A 27 -21.04 -3.37 -43.49
N ALA A 28 -20.08 -3.11 -42.59
CA ALA A 28 -19.20 -1.95 -42.70
C ALA A 28 -18.34 -1.97 -43.97
N MET A 29 -17.78 -3.12 -44.36
CA MET A 29 -16.98 -3.26 -45.57
C MET A 29 -17.82 -3.06 -46.84
N ARG A 30 -19.04 -3.60 -46.86
CA ARG A 30 -19.98 -3.42 -47.96
C ARG A 30 -20.38 -1.95 -48.10
N ASP A 31 -20.68 -1.29 -46.99
CA ASP A 31 -21.08 0.12 -47.00
C ASP A 31 -19.94 1.04 -47.51
N THR A 32 -18.66 0.63 -47.37
CA THR A 32 -17.52 1.37 -47.94
C THR A 32 -17.30 1.21 -49.44
N GLN A 33 -17.91 0.21 -50.09
CA GLN A 33 -17.71 -0.03 -51.53
C GLN A 33 -18.42 1.00 -52.42
N GLY A 34 -19.48 1.64 -51.93
CA GLY A 34 -20.29 2.60 -52.70
C GLY A 34 -21.02 1.95 -53.89
N ASP A 35 -21.70 2.79 -54.68
CA ASP A 35 -22.64 2.35 -55.74
C ASP A 35 -21.96 1.77 -57.00
N ALA A 36 -20.62 1.78 -57.05
CA ALA A 36 -19.85 1.34 -58.21
C ALA A 36 -19.63 -0.18 -58.28
N TYR A 37 -19.97 -0.92 -57.21
CA TYR A 37 -19.78 -2.36 -57.11
C TYR A 37 -21.11 -3.09 -57.02
N ASP A 38 -21.15 -4.29 -57.61
CA ASP A 38 -22.28 -5.20 -57.46
C ASP A 38 -22.46 -5.60 -55.98
N THR A 39 -23.59 -5.20 -55.42
CA THR A 39 -23.95 -5.46 -54.02
C THR A 39 -24.70 -6.78 -53.85
N ASP A 40 -24.97 -7.51 -54.93
CA ASP A 40 -25.63 -8.81 -54.86
C ASP A 40 -24.75 -9.81 -54.10
N PHE A 41 -25.36 -10.49 -53.13
CA PHE A 41 -24.67 -11.38 -52.19
C PHE A 41 -23.91 -12.52 -52.89
N ASP A 42 -24.41 -12.96 -54.05
CA ASP A 42 -23.82 -14.04 -54.85
C ASP A 42 -22.69 -13.57 -55.77
N SER A 43 -22.39 -12.27 -55.81
CA SER A 43 -21.28 -11.74 -56.59
C SER A 43 -19.93 -12.18 -56.00
N LEU A 44 -18.93 -12.35 -56.88
CA LEU A 44 -17.56 -12.70 -56.47
C LEU A 44 -16.99 -11.69 -55.46
N GLN A 45 -17.38 -10.42 -55.60
CA GLN A 45 -16.90 -9.35 -54.74
C GLN A 45 -17.51 -9.44 -53.34
N GLN A 46 -18.81 -9.72 -53.22
CA GLN A 46 -19.44 -9.95 -51.92
C GLN A 46 -18.93 -11.24 -51.25
N ALA A 47 -18.65 -12.29 -52.01
CA ALA A 47 -18.03 -13.51 -51.49
C ALA A 47 -16.63 -13.25 -50.90
N ARG A 48 -15.81 -12.41 -51.56
CA ARG A 48 -14.49 -11.98 -51.04
C ARG A 48 -14.60 -11.16 -49.78
N LEU A 49 -15.51 -10.17 -49.76
CA LEU A 49 -15.78 -9.37 -48.58
C LEU A 49 -16.25 -10.22 -47.40
N TYR A 50 -17.15 -11.16 -47.66
CA TYR A 50 -17.62 -12.12 -46.66
C TYR A 50 -16.45 -12.93 -46.08
N ALA A 51 -15.62 -13.54 -46.93
CA ALA A 51 -14.46 -14.32 -46.48
C ALA A 51 -13.51 -13.47 -45.61
N GLN A 52 -13.21 -12.23 -46.05
CA GLN A 52 -12.35 -11.32 -45.30
C GLN A 52 -12.98 -10.91 -43.95
N ALA A 53 -14.27 -10.57 -43.93
CA ALA A 53 -15.00 -10.22 -42.72
C ALA A 53 -15.07 -11.37 -41.72
N MET A 54 -15.23 -12.61 -42.20
CA MET A 54 -15.18 -13.82 -41.36
C MET A 54 -13.81 -14.01 -40.71
N CYS A 55 -12.73 -13.87 -41.48
CA CYS A 55 -11.36 -13.97 -40.97
C CYS A 55 -11.05 -12.89 -39.92
N VAL A 56 -11.39 -11.63 -40.19
CA VAL A 56 -11.17 -10.52 -39.25
C VAL A 56 -12.08 -10.66 -38.03
N GLY A 57 -13.32 -11.09 -38.21
CA GLY A 57 -14.25 -11.36 -37.11
C GLY A 57 -13.73 -12.45 -36.16
N ALA A 58 -13.16 -13.53 -36.70
CA ALA A 58 -12.50 -14.57 -35.90
C ALA A 58 -11.31 -14.03 -35.11
N ALA A 59 -10.47 -13.18 -35.73
CA ALA A 59 -9.37 -12.52 -35.04
C ALA A 59 -9.87 -11.60 -33.90
N GLN A 60 -10.97 -10.86 -34.12
CA GLN A 60 -11.56 -10.00 -33.11
C GLN A 60 -12.03 -10.80 -31.88
N TYR A 61 -12.63 -11.98 -32.07
CA TYR A 61 -13.00 -12.84 -30.95
C TYR A 61 -11.80 -13.28 -30.11
N GLN A 62 -10.65 -13.54 -30.75
CA GLN A 62 -9.42 -13.87 -30.03
C GLN A 62 -8.88 -12.66 -29.24
N LEU A 63 -8.95 -11.46 -29.82
CA LEU A 63 -8.58 -10.23 -29.11
C LEU A 63 -9.48 -9.97 -27.91
N ASP A 64 -10.79 -10.15 -28.05
CA ASP A 64 -11.75 -9.98 -26.96
C ASP A 64 -11.52 -11.01 -25.85
N ARG A 65 -11.23 -12.27 -26.20
CA ARG A 65 -10.85 -13.32 -25.25
C ARG A 65 -9.56 -12.97 -24.51
N ALA A 66 -8.55 -12.48 -25.22
CA ALA A 66 -7.29 -12.03 -24.62
C ALA A 66 -7.51 -10.82 -23.69
N ALA A 67 -8.31 -9.84 -24.10
CA ALA A 67 -8.66 -8.67 -23.30
C ALA A 67 -9.43 -9.06 -22.02
N ASN A 68 -10.35 -10.01 -22.13
CA ASN A 68 -11.07 -10.55 -20.98
C ASN A 68 -10.13 -11.30 -20.01
N ASN A 69 -9.14 -12.03 -20.53
CA ASN A 69 -8.14 -12.69 -19.69
C ASN A 69 -7.12 -11.72 -19.07
N ARG A 70 -6.87 -10.55 -19.68
CA ARG A 70 -6.06 -9.49 -19.08
C ARG A 70 -6.76 -8.82 -17.89
N ASN A 71 -8.09 -8.71 -17.92
CA ASN A 71 -8.85 -8.10 -16.83
C ASN A 71 -9.07 -9.11 -15.68
N PRO A 72 -8.55 -8.85 -14.46
CA PRO A 72 -8.69 -9.77 -13.33
C PRO A 72 -10.13 -10.15 -12.98
N LEU A 73 -11.10 -9.25 -13.21
CA LEU A 73 -12.52 -9.50 -12.92
C LEU A 73 -13.20 -10.39 -13.97
N LYS A 74 -12.59 -10.60 -15.14
CA LYS A 74 -13.14 -11.39 -16.25
C LYS A 74 -12.29 -12.61 -16.62
N ALA A 75 -11.06 -12.71 -16.11
CA ALA A 75 -10.12 -13.76 -16.46
C ALA A 75 -10.65 -15.16 -16.12
N THR A 76 -10.71 -16.05 -17.10
CA THR A 76 -11.09 -17.46 -16.94
C THR A 76 -9.85 -18.35 -16.99
N GLU A 77 -9.13 -18.27 -18.10
CA GLU A 77 -8.07 -19.23 -18.46
C GLU A 77 -6.73 -18.84 -17.84
N LEU A 78 -6.42 -17.55 -17.83
CA LEU A 78 -5.17 -17.04 -17.25
C LEU A 78 -5.30 -16.73 -15.76
N LEU A 79 -6.44 -17.03 -15.13
CA LEU A 79 -6.65 -16.75 -13.71
C LEU A 79 -5.60 -17.45 -12.81
N PRO A 80 -5.25 -18.74 -13.01
CA PRO A 80 -4.21 -19.39 -12.19
C PRO A 80 -2.83 -18.75 -12.35
N SER A 81 -2.51 -18.24 -13.55
CA SER A 81 -1.26 -17.52 -13.80
C SER A 81 -1.25 -16.18 -13.07
N LEU A 82 -2.34 -15.42 -13.15
CA LEU A 82 -2.48 -14.16 -12.43
C LEU A 82 -2.39 -14.35 -10.90
N GLU A 83 -3.00 -15.41 -10.38
CA GLU A 83 -2.89 -15.75 -8.95
C GLU A 83 -1.44 -16.00 -8.54
N ARG A 84 -0.68 -16.73 -9.37
CA ARG A 84 0.75 -16.96 -9.15
C ARG A 84 1.54 -15.66 -9.15
N ASP A 85 1.30 -14.79 -10.13
CA ASP A 85 2.01 -13.50 -10.26
C ASP A 85 1.77 -12.60 -9.05
N TYR A 86 0.56 -12.59 -8.50
CA TYR A 86 0.21 -11.83 -7.31
C TYR A 86 0.42 -12.60 -5.99
N GLN A 87 1.03 -13.79 -6.05
CA GLN A 87 1.31 -14.67 -4.91
C GLN A 87 0.06 -14.96 -4.06
N ILE A 88 -1.05 -15.24 -4.73
CA ILE A 88 -2.33 -15.57 -4.13
C ILE A 88 -2.47 -17.08 -4.09
N VAL A 89 -2.81 -17.60 -2.92
CA VAL A 89 -3.27 -18.99 -2.77
C VAL A 89 -4.79 -18.96 -2.68
N SER A 90 -5.46 -19.62 -3.64
CA SER A 90 -6.91 -19.73 -3.62
C SER A 90 -7.35 -20.53 -2.40
N ALA A 91 -8.36 -20.03 -1.69
CA ALA A 91 -8.98 -20.78 -0.61
C ALA A 91 -9.69 -22.03 -1.15
N TYR A 92 -9.75 -23.07 -0.31
CA TYR A 92 -10.50 -24.29 -0.63
C TYR A 92 -11.99 -23.95 -0.82
N GLY A 93 -12.59 -24.44 -1.91
CA GLY A 93 -14.00 -24.17 -2.25
C GLY A 93 -14.31 -22.76 -2.75
N ALA A 94 -13.30 -21.90 -2.99
CA ALA A 94 -13.54 -20.55 -3.51
C ALA A 94 -14.14 -20.59 -4.92
N THR A 95 -15.21 -19.83 -5.14
CA THR A 95 -15.84 -19.73 -6.46
C THR A 95 -14.93 -18.98 -7.44
N LEU A 96 -15.16 -19.15 -8.74
CA LEU A 96 -14.44 -18.41 -9.78
C LEU A 96 -14.55 -16.89 -9.57
N THR A 97 -15.72 -16.42 -9.14
CA THR A 97 -15.98 -15.01 -8.85
C THR A 97 -15.16 -14.51 -7.66
N ASP A 98 -15.07 -15.30 -6.59
CA ASP A 98 -14.29 -14.92 -5.41
C ASP A 98 -12.79 -14.83 -5.72
N ARG A 99 -12.28 -15.81 -6.46
CA ARG A 99 -10.88 -15.83 -6.90
C ARG A 99 -10.53 -14.58 -7.71
N ARG A 100 -11.36 -14.23 -8.69
CA ARG A 100 -11.21 -13.01 -9.50
C ARG A 100 -11.22 -11.73 -8.66
N ARG A 101 -12.12 -11.63 -7.67
CA ARG A 101 -12.17 -10.46 -6.77
C ARG A 101 -10.89 -10.32 -5.96
N VAL A 102 -10.34 -11.42 -5.44
CA VAL A 102 -9.07 -11.40 -4.70
C VAL A 102 -7.93 -10.92 -5.60
N VAL A 103 -7.81 -11.45 -6.82
CA VAL A 103 -6.79 -11.02 -7.78
C VAL A 103 -6.96 -9.56 -8.16
N ALA A 104 -8.20 -9.11 -8.43
CA ALA A 104 -8.50 -7.72 -8.76
C ALA A 104 -8.13 -6.75 -7.62
N ALA A 105 -8.53 -7.09 -6.38
CA ALA A 105 -8.14 -6.31 -5.19
C ALA A 105 -6.62 -6.29 -4.99
N ARG A 106 -5.93 -7.38 -5.34
CA ARG A 106 -4.48 -7.47 -5.23
C ARG A 106 -3.75 -6.64 -6.28
N ALA A 107 -4.25 -6.58 -7.50
CA ALA A 107 -3.69 -5.75 -8.56
C ALA A 107 -3.66 -4.26 -8.16
N LEU A 108 -4.65 -3.80 -7.38
CA LEU A 108 -4.73 -2.42 -6.90
C LEU A 108 -3.63 -2.05 -5.88
N THR A 109 -2.95 -3.03 -5.28
CA THR A 109 -1.82 -2.75 -4.36
C THR A 109 -0.66 -2.03 -5.05
N THR A 110 -0.51 -2.22 -6.37
CA THR A 110 0.51 -1.53 -7.19
C THR A 110 0.33 -0.01 -7.22
N ARG A 111 -0.88 0.50 -6.95
CA ARG A 111 -1.17 1.95 -6.83
C ARG A 111 -0.67 2.55 -5.50
N GLY A 112 -0.16 1.72 -4.59
CA GLY A 112 0.39 2.10 -3.29
C GLY A 112 -0.67 2.41 -2.22
N ALA A 113 -0.20 2.99 -1.11
CA ALA A 113 -1.01 3.30 0.08
C ALA A 113 -1.86 4.59 -0.06
N ARG A 114 -2.49 4.79 -1.22
CA ARG A 114 -3.42 5.92 -1.46
C ARG A 114 -4.79 5.55 -0.93
N ARG A 115 -5.51 6.51 -0.34
CA ARG A 115 -6.86 6.30 0.24
C ARG A 115 -7.81 5.65 -0.77
N GLU A 116 -7.93 6.24 -1.95
CA GLU A 116 -8.75 5.73 -3.06
C GLU A 116 -8.40 4.27 -3.41
N ALA A 117 -7.11 3.95 -3.55
CA ALA A 117 -6.67 2.59 -3.88
C ALA A 117 -7.00 1.57 -2.78
N ILE A 118 -6.98 1.99 -1.51
CA ILE A 118 -7.34 1.13 -0.37
C ILE A 118 -8.86 0.89 -0.37
N GLU A 119 -9.64 1.96 -0.53
CA GLU A 119 -11.10 1.88 -0.61
C GLU A 119 -11.55 1.02 -1.80
N ASP A 120 -10.97 1.21 -2.98
CA ASP A 120 -11.25 0.41 -4.18
C ASP A 120 -10.90 -1.06 -3.98
N ALA A 121 -9.76 -1.35 -3.34
CA ALA A 121 -9.32 -2.71 -3.09
C ALA A 121 -10.23 -3.42 -2.08
N LEU A 122 -10.58 -2.75 -0.98
CA LEU A 122 -11.47 -3.29 0.04
C LEU A 122 -12.89 -3.45 -0.50
N ARG A 123 -13.38 -2.51 -1.29
CA ARG A 123 -14.69 -2.60 -1.97
C ARG A 123 -14.71 -3.73 -3.00
N THR A 124 -13.64 -3.94 -3.76
CA THR A 124 -13.53 -5.05 -4.71
C THR A 124 -13.52 -6.40 -3.99
N LEU A 125 -12.83 -6.48 -2.84
CA LEU A 125 -12.65 -7.71 -2.07
C LEU A 125 -13.90 -8.12 -1.30
N LEU A 126 -14.59 -7.14 -0.69
CA LEU A 126 -15.69 -7.36 0.25
C LEU A 126 -17.07 -7.03 -0.35
N GLY A 127 -17.12 -6.24 -1.42
CA GLY A 127 -18.38 -5.77 -1.98
C GLY A 127 -19.16 -4.92 -0.99
N ALA A 128 -20.43 -5.28 -0.76
CA ALA A 128 -21.36 -4.56 0.12
C ALA A 128 -20.98 -4.61 1.61
N ASP A 129 -20.10 -5.55 2.01
CA ASP A 129 -19.64 -5.66 3.39
C ASP A 129 -18.66 -4.55 3.80
N PHE A 130 -18.05 -3.87 2.83
CA PHE A 130 -17.20 -2.71 3.08
C PHE A 130 -18.02 -1.43 3.17
N ILE A 131 -17.85 -0.67 4.25
CA ILE A 131 -18.61 0.55 4.50
C ILE A 131 -17.72 1.79 4.33
N ALA A 132 -16.60 1.85 5.05
CA ALA A 132 -15.70 3.00 4.98
C ALA A 132 -14.26 2.65 5.37
N TYR A 133 -13.34 3.47 4.88
CA TYR A 133 -11.96 3.51 5.35
C TYR A 133 -11.70 4.88 5.98
N GLU A 134 -11.48 4.88 7.28
CA GLU A 134 -11.25 6.10 8.06
C GLU A 134 -9.78 6.20 8.44
N THR A 135 -9.17 7.33 8.11
CA THR A 135 -7.80 7.66 8.53
C THR A 135 -7.84 8.61 9.72
N THR A 136 -6.90 8.47 10.66
CA THR A 136 -6.72 9.46 11.74
C THR A 136 -6.60 10.87 11.17
N ALA A 137 -7.41 11.80 11.67
CA ALA A 137 -7.32 13.21 11.30
C ALA A 137 -5.96 13.77 11.73
N THR A 138 -5.43 14.77 11.01
CA THR A 138 -4.08 15.29 11.30
C THR A 138 -3.94 15.84 12.72
N ALA A 139 -5.03 16.38 13.29
CA ALA A 139 -5.07 16.87 14.67
C ALA A 139 -4.89 15.77 15.73
N ASP A 140 -5.30 14.54 15.42
CA ASP A 140 -5.29 13.40 16.37
C ASP A 140 -4.01 12.54 16.22
N ILE A 141 -3.07 12.95 15.36
CA ILE A 141 -1.82 12.22 15.15
C ILE A 141 -0.87 12.52 16.30
N GLU A 142 -0.73 11.56 17.21
CA GLU A 142 0.38 11.55 18.15
C GLU A 142 1.70 11.23 17.42
N LYS A 143 2.59 12.22 17.39
CA LYS A 143 3.97 12.05 16.93
C LYS A 143 4.84 11.68 18.11
N PHE A 144 5.61 10.61 17.95
CA PHE A 144 6.64 10.29 18.93
C PHE A 144 8.01 10.22 18.23
N PRO A 145 9.00 10.99 18.72
CA PRO A 145 8.90 12.04 19.76
C PRO A 145 8.05 13.23 19.28
N SER A 146 7.58 14.07 20.21
CA SER A 146 6.75 15.25 19.92
C SER A 146 7.47 16.30 19.05
N THR A 147 8.80 16.41 19.22
CA THR A 147 9.69 17.28 18.44
C THR A 147 10.84 16.47 17.80
N PRO A 148 10.57 15.74 16.71
CA PRO A 148 11.57 14.87 16.09
C PRO A 148 12.73 15.63 15.41
N GLY A 149 12.59 16.92 15.13
CA GLY A 149 13.69 17.77 14.64
C GLY A 149 14.71 18.11 15.74
N ASP A 150 14.25 18.15 16.99
CA ASP A 150 15.06 18.49 18.16
C ASP A 150 15.65 17.23 18.81
N ILE A 151 15.08 16.06 18.52
CA ILE A 151 15.47 14.77 19.09
C ILE A 151 15.91 13.82 17.96
N GLY A 152 17.22 13.68 17.78
CA GLY A 152 17.82 12.78 16.79
C GLY A 152 18.88 13.43 15.89
N VAL A 153 19.70 12.59 15.25
CA VAL A 153 20.70 13.02 14.26
C VAL A 153 20.50 12.22 12.98
N PHE A 154 19.83 12.82 12.00
CA PHE A 154 19.59 12.23 10.69
C PHE A 154 20.81 12.42 9.79
N ALA A 155 21.33 11.33 9.24
CA ALA A 155 22.42 11.36 8.26
C ALA A 155 22.08 10.50 7.05
N ARG A 156 22.83 10.71 5.95
CA ARG A 156 22.67 9.94 4.71
C ARG A 156 22.85 8.44 4.97
N ALA A 157 22.11 7.62 4.24
CA ALA A 157 22.31 6.16 4.25
C ALA A 157 23.78 5.82 3.95
N GLY A 158 24.39 4.99 4.79
CA GLY A 158 25.81 4.62 4.71
C GLY A 158 26.77 5.45 5.59
N SER A 159 26.28 6.47 6.30
CA SER A 159 27.12 7.21 7.27
C SER A 159 27.60 6.30 8.40
N GLN A 160 28.89 6.35 8.72
CA GLN A 160 29.47 5.56 9.81
C GLN A 160 28.87 5.96 11.16
N LYS A 161 28.57 4.96 12.00
CA LYS A 161 28.11 5.18 13.35
C LYS A 161 29.29 5.51 14.25
N LYS A 162 29.26 6.69 14.87
CA LYS A 162 30.12 7.09 15.99
C LYS A 162 29.35 6.91 17.30
N LEU A 163 29.99 6.26 18.26
CA LEU A 163 29.43 6.06 19.60
C LEU A 163 30.46 6.55 20.61
N ILE A 164 30.04 7.48 21.47
CA ILE A 164 30.86 7.97 22.57
C ILE A 164 30.14 7.71 23.89
N GLN A 165 30.90 7.46 24.94
CA GLN A 165 30.41 7.42 26.30
C GLN A 165 30.92 8.66 27.02
N ILE A 166 30.01 9.45 27.59
CA ILE A 166 30.34 10.57 28.46
C ILE A 166 30.66 9.97 29.83
N THR A 167 31.90 10.08 30.28
CA THR A 167 32.36 9.43 31.52
C THR A 167 32.11 10.30 32.75
N GLY A 168 32.01 11.62 32.58
CA GLY A 168 31.66 12.57 33.64
C GLY A 168 30.16 12.73 33.84
N TYR A 169 29.76 13.25 35.00
CA TYR A 169 28.39 13.70 35.25
C TYR A 169 28.14 15.06 34.58
N VAL A 170 26.97 15.24 33.96
CA VAL A 170 26.55 16.53 33.41
C VAL A 170 25.48 17.12 34.32
N SER A 171 25.86 18.02 35.22
CA SER A 171 24.95 18.78 36.09
C SER A 171 24.69 20.19 35.56
N THR A 172 25.67 20.76 34.86
CA THR A 172 25.64 22.15 34.39
C THR A 172 24.96 22.23 33.03
N ILE A 173 23.78 22.85 33.00
CA ILE A 173 22.91 22.95 31.83
C ILE A 173 22.83 24.37 31.27
N ASN A 174 22.43 24.49 30.01
CA ASN A 174 22.21 25.73 29.25
C ASN A 174 23.44 26.65 29.08
N ILE A 175 24.63 26.12 29.36
CA ILE A 175 25.91 26.77 29.05
C ILE A 175 26.88 25.75 28.43
N PRO A 176 27.91 26.18 27.70
CA PRO A 176 28.95 25.28 27.21
C PRO A 176 29.70 24.61 28.37
N THR A 177 29.60 23.29 28.45
CA THR A 177 30.23 22.46 29.48
C THR A 177 31.20 21.49 28.83
N THR A 178 32.42 21.41 29.36
CA THR A 178 33.43 20.43 28.94
C THR A 178 33.28 19.16 29.76
N VAL A 179 33.17 18.03 29.07
CA VAL A 179 32.96 16.71 29.67
C VAL A 179 33.96 15.71 29.10
N ASP A 180 34.41 14.79 29.95
CA ASP A 180 35.26 13.69 29.53
C ASP A 180 34.44 12.66 28.73
N PHE A 181 35.06 12.09 27.70
CA PHE A 181 34.43 11.05 26.89
C PHE A 181 35.40 9.92 26.55
N THR A 182 34.84 8.77 26.21
CA THR A 182 35.56 7.65 25.60
C THR A 182 34.83 7.21 24.34
N SER A 183 35.57 6.93 23.25
CA SER A 183 34.98 6.34 22.05
C SER A 183 34.69 4.86 22.29
N LEU A 184 33.45 4.44 22.02
CA LEU A 184 33.04 3.05 22.13
C LEU A 184 33.22 2.33 20.78
N GLY A 185 33.55 1.04 20.84
CA GLY A 185 33.58 0.16 19.67
C GLY A 185 34.61 0.52 18.60
N GLY A 186 35.71 1.20 18.96
CA GLY A 186 36.74 1.64 18.02
C GLY A 186 36.24 2.67 17.01
N THR A 187 35.16 3.40 17.35
CA THR A 187 34.61 4.42 16.47
C THR A 187 35.46 5.68 16.47
N ASP A 188 35.45 6.40 15.33
CA ASP A 188 36.20 7.64 15.18
C ASP A 188 35.87 8.66 16.28
N ALA A 189 36.87 9.45 16.65
CA ALA A 189 36.69 10.55 17.58
C ALA A 189 35.61 11.56 17.09
N PRO A 190 34.89 12.21 18.02
CA PRO A 190 34.00 13.31 17.69
C PRO A 190 34.76 14.46 17.04
N ILE A 191 34.09 15.20 16.17
CA ILE A 191 34.62 16.38 15.50
C ILE A 191 33.78 17.60 15.90
N ALA A 192 34.41 18.76 16.08
CA ALA A 192 33.70 20.01 16.32
C ALA A 192 32.72 20.32 15.17
N GLY A 193 31.51 20.75 15.53
CA GLY A 193 30.39 20.97 14.61
C GLY A 193 29.50 19.74 14.40
N GLU A 194 29.91 18.55 14.84
CA GLU A 194 29.05 17.36 14.76
C GLU A 194 27.96 17.39 15.84
N SER A 195 26.75 17.00 15.45
CA SER A 195 25.66 16.77 16.39
C SER A 195 25.57 15.30 16.80
N TYR A 196 25.26 15.08 18.08
CA TYR A 196 25.08 13.77 18.71
C TYR A 196 23.73 13.72 19.44
N THR A 197 23.12 12.54 19.49
CA THR A 197 21.96 12.29 20.37
C THR A 197 22.44 11.62 21.64
N VAL A 198 22.23 12.28 22.79
CA VAL A 198 22.59 11.81 24.12
C VAL A 198 21.43 11.04 24.72
N GLU A 199 21.71 9.92 25.39
CA GLU A 199 20.71 8.99 25.94
C GLU A 199 19.65 8.57 24.91
N PRO A 200 20.05 7.88 23.82
CA PRO A 200 19.16 7.51 22.72
C PRO A 200 18.02 6.52 23.08
N ASP A 201 17.70 6.31 24.35
CA ASP A 201 16.55 5.49 24.77
C ASP A 201 15.27 6.31 24.75
N SER A 202 14.32 5.88 23.91
CA SER A 202 12.96 6.45 23.83
C SER A 202 12.20 6.50 25.16
N ARG A 203 12.56 5.69 26.16
CA ARG A 203 11.92 5.67 27.49
C ARG A 203 12.51 6.71 28.43
N ASN A 204 13.65 7.31 28.07
CA ASN A 204 14.35 8.25 28.92
C ASN A 204 13.90 9.69 28.62
N PRO A 205 13.33 10.41 29.61
CA PRO A 205 12.91 11.79 29.41
C PRO A 205 14.08 12.75 29.15
N ASN A 206 15.32 12.33 29.45
CA ASN A 206 16.52 13.15 29.32
C ASN A 206 17.18 13.08 27.93
N ILE A 207 16.57 12.38 26.97
CA ILE A 207 17.06 12.38 25.58
C ILE A 207 17.16 13.82 25.03
N GLU A 208 18.29 14.14 24.42
CA GLU A 208 18.52 15.42 23.77
C GLU A 208 19.51 15.34 22.61
N LYS A 209 19.50 16.37 21.76
CA LYS A 209 20.49 16.58 20.70
C LYS A 209 21.46 17.66 21.13
N ILE A 210 22.75 17.31 21.16
CA ILE A 210 23.83 18.26 21.39
C ILE A 210 24.60 18.52 20.11
N THR A 211 25.24 19.68 20.02
CA THR A 211 26.25 19.98 18.99
C THR A 211 27.57 20.25 19.69
N VAL A 212 28.61 19.54 19.26
CA VAL A 212 29.95 19.64 19.84
C VAL A 212 30.60 20.94 19.35
N SER A 213 30.99 21.82 20.27
CA SER A 213 31.63 23.10 19.94
C SER A 213 33.14 22.97 19.81
N SER A 214 33.77 22.13 20.62
CA SER A 214 35.21 21.86 20.60
C SER A 214 35.51 20.46 21.09
N VAL A 215 36.64 19.90 20.63
CA VAL A 215 37.08 18.54 20.94
C VAL A 215 38.56 18.55 21.28
N THR A 216 38.92 17.80 22.32
CA THR A 216 40.29 17.38 22.63
C THR A 216 40.36 15.84 22.56
N PRO A 217 41.54 15.20 22.67
CA PRO A 217 41.63 13.73 22.63
C PRO A 217 40.80 13.00 23.69
N THR A 218 40.44 13.66 24.80
CA THR A 218 39.71 13.02 25.92
C THR A 218 38.46 13.78 26.33
N THR A 219 38.23 14.99 25.83
CA THR A 219 37.09 15.83 26.23
C THR A 219 36.34 16.40 25.04
N ILE A 220 35.04 16.61 25.22
CA ILE A 220 34.20 17.40 24.32
C ILE A 220 33.60 18.57 25.08
N THR A 221 33.41 19.69 24.40
CA THR A 221 32.60 20.80 24.91
C THR A 221 31.31 20.85 24.11
N ALA A 222 30.18 20.89 24.81
CA ALA A 222 28.86 21.05 24.20
C ALA A 222 27.94 21.78 25.17
N THR A 223 26.85 22.35 24.66
CA THR A 223 25.77 22.89 25.50
C THR A 223 24.74 21.79 25.72
N PHE A 224 24.56 21.38 26.97
CA PHE A 224 23.56 20.40 27.38
C PHE A 224 22.34 21.13 27.94
N THR A 225 21.14 20.76 27.50
CA THR A 225 19.89 21.32 28.01
C THR A 225 19.30 20.46 29.12
N LYS A 226 19.79 19.23 29.29
CA LYS A 226 19.33 18.27 30.30
C LYS A 226 20.52 17.69 31.09
N PRO A 227 20.32 17.29 32.34
CA PRO A 227 21.35 16.62 33.12
C PRO A 227 21.51 15.16 32.68
N HIS A 228 22.75 14.66 32.72
CA HIS A 228 23.10 13.27 32.34
C HIS A 228 23.97 12.63 33.40
N VAL A 229 23.81 11.32 33.57
CA VAL A 229 24.63 10.54 34.50
C VAL A 229 25.99 10.19 33.87
N ALA A 230 26.97 9.90 34.73
CA ALA A 230 28.24 9.35 34.29
C ALA A 230 28.02 8.00 33.58
N GLY A 231 28.70 7.80 32.46
CA GLY A 231 28.60 6.59 31.64
C GLY A 231 27.50 6.65 30.56
N THR A 232 26.84 7.79 30.39
CA THR A 232 25.80 8.00 29.37
C THR A 232 26.35 7.90 27.94
N ILE A 233 25.61 7.25 27.05
CA ILE A 233 26.01 7.06 25.65
C ILE A 233 25.44 8.19 24.78
N ALA A 234 26.26 8.73 23.88
CA ALA A 234 25.84 9.59 22.78
C ALA A 234 26.19 8.96 21.41
N THR A 235 25.29 9.09 20.43
CA THR A 235 25.46 8.43 19.12
C THR A 235 25.11 9.30 17.92
N ARG A 236 25.81 9.04 16.80
CA ARG A 236 25.63 9.68 15.49
C ARG A 236 25.86 8.65 14.37
N PRO A 237 24.99 8.50 13.36
CA PRO A 237 23.62 8.97 13.37
C PRO A 237 22.75 8.15 14.35
N HIS A 238 21.82 8.84 15.00
CA HIS A 238 20.73 8.18 15.72
C HIS A 238 19.45 8.34 14.91
N PRO A 239 19.05 7.34 14.11
CA PRO A 239 17.76 7.38 13.45
C PRO A 239 16.70 7.08 14.51
N VAL A 240 16.17 8.12 15.17
CA VAL A 240 14.86 7.96 15.79
C VAL A 240 13.89 7.79 14.65
N PHE A 241 13.31 6.61 14.53
CA PHE A 241 12.17 6.38 13.66
C PHE A 241 11.06 7.31 14.12
N ILE A 242 10.86 8.41 13.40
CA ILE A 242 9.69 9.27 13.59
C ILE A 242 8.48 8.39 13.29
N SER A 243 7.74 8.02 14.33
CA SER A 243 6.46 7.37 14.16
C SER A 243 5.40 8.42 14.43
N SER A 244 4.83 8.97 13.35
CA SER A 244 3.45 9.40 13.42
C SER A 244 2.65 8.11 13.46
N LYS A 245 2.12 7.69 14.62
CA LYS A 245 1.26 6.50 14.70
C LYS A 245 0.02 6.77 13.84
N ARG A 246 0.08 6.37 12.57
CA ARG A 246 -1.05 6.50 11.66
C ARG A 246 -1.92 5.28 11.86
N TYR A 247 -3.01 5.49 12.57
CA TYR A 247 -4.02 4.47 12.81
C TYR A 247 -5.10 4.60 11.73
N SER A 248 -5.62 3.48 11.26
CA SER A 248 -6.73 3.47 10.30
C SER A 248 -7.81 2.51 10.75
N ARG A 249 -9.07 2.88 10.51
CA ARG A 249 -10.21 2.00 10.79
C ARG A 249 -10.80 1.53 9.48
N VAL A 250 -10.95 0.22 9.35
CA VAL A 250 -11.69 -0.41 8.27
C VAL A 250 -13.07 -0.73 8.82
N VAL A 251 -14.07 0.05 8.40
CA VAL A 251 -15.46 -0.08 8.85
C VAL A 251 -16.16 -1.07 7.92
N VAL A 252 -16.72 -2.13 8.51
CA VAL A 252 -17.41 -3.22 7.81
C VAL A 252 -18.74 -3.57 8.47
N THR A 253 -19.58 -4.32 7.78
CA THR A 253 -20.83 -4.86 8.34
C THR A 253 -20.57 -5.77 9.54
N PHE A 254 -21.59 -5.99 10.38
CA PHE A 254 -21.47 -6.89 11.53
C PHE A 254 -21.07 -8.32 11.14
N ALA A 255 -21.66 -8.84 10.06
CA ALA A 255 -21.35 -10.17 9.56
C ALA A 255 -19.88 -10.29 9.12
N ALA A 256 -19.36 -9.27 8.42
CA ALA A 256 -17.96 -9.22 8.01
C ALA A 256 -17.00 -8.99 9.19
N ALA A 257 -17.40 -8.21 10.20
CA ALA A 257 -16.60 -7.93 11.39
C ALA A 257 -16.38 -9.17 12.26
N THR A 258 -17.34 -10.09 12.32
CA THR A 258 -17.29 -11.31 13.14
C THR A 258 -16.70 -12.50 12.40
N ASN A 259 -16.81 -12.54 11.07
CA ASN A 259 -16.27 -13.62 10.25
C ASN A 259 -14.74 -13.63 10.19
N GLN A 260 -14.12 -14.71 10.69
CA GLN A 260 -12.65 -14.85 10.76
C GLN A 260 -11.97 -14.82 9.39
N GLU A 261 -12.54 -15.45 8.36
CA GLU A 261 -11.97 -15.45 7.00
C GLU A 261 -12.00 -14.06 6.38
N THR A 262 -13.08 -13.32 6.61
CA THR A 262 -13.20 -11.93 6.12
C THR A 262 -12.18 -11.02 6.79
N ARG A 263 -12.00 -11.17 8.12
CA ARG A 263 -10.95 -10.45 8.86
C ARG A 263 -9.55 -10.82 8.38
N ARG A 264 -9.29 -12.11 8.10
CA ARG A 264 -8.01 -12.58 7.55
C ARG A 264 -7.72 -11.91 6.21
N LYS A 265 -8.69 -11.88 5.30
CA LYS A 265 -8.60 -11.22 3.98
C LYS A 265 -8.29 -9.73 4.10
N ILE A 266 -8.99 -9.00 4.99
CA ILE A 266 -8.73 -7.57 5.24
C ILE A 266 -7.30 -7.37 5.77
N ASN A 267 -6.90 -8.13 6.78
CA ASN A 267 -5.55 -8.01 7.35
C ASN A 267 -4.46 -8.31 6.33
N GLU A 268 -4.66 -9.32 5.49
CA GLU A 268 -3.70 -9.66 4.44
C GLU A 268 -3.60 -8.57 3.37
N GLN A 269 -4.72 -7.96 2.99
CA GLN A 269 -4.73 -6.83 2.06
C GLN A 269 -4.04 -5.61 2.64
N MET A 270 -4.41 -5.22 3.87
CA MET A 270 -3.86 -4.06 4.56
C MET A 270 -2.36 -4.20 4.82
N LYS A 271 -1.89 -5.40 5.21
CA LYS A 271 -0.46 -5.69 5.44
C LYS A 271 0.40 -5.44 4.19
N ARG A 272 -0.14 -5.65 2.99
CA ARG A 272 0.60 -5.45 1.74
C ARG A 272 0.46 -4.05 1.18
N GLN A 273 -0.69 -3.42 1.40
CA GLN A 273 -0.99 -2.12 0.82
C GLN A 273 -0.51 -0.95 1.68
N LEU A 274 -0.49 -1.11 3.00
CA LEU A 274 -0.02 -0.10 3.94
C LEU A 274 1.50 -0.12 4.12
N ARG A 275 2.03 1.01 4.57
CA ARG A 275 3.45 1.15 4.93
C ARG A 275 3.73 0.38 6.23
N GLY A 276 4.97 -0.08 6.42
CA GLY A 276 5.35 -0.92 7.57
C GLY A 276 5.10 -0.31 8.97
N VAL A 277 4.91 1.00 9.07
CA VAL A 277 4.64 1.71 10.33
C VAL A 277 3.16 2.05 10.54
N SER A 278 2.30 1.79 9.56
CA SER A 278 0.86 2.05 9.64
C SER A 278 0.17 0.93 10.41
N GLN A 279 -0.73 1.31 11.32
CA GLN A 279 -1.55 0.38 12.08
C GLN A 279 -3.01 0.47 11.62
N TRP A 280 -3.76 -0.63 11.76
CA TRP A 280 -5.18 -0.64 11.46
C TRP A 280 -5.97 -1.53 12.41
N CYS A 281 -7.27 -1.28 12.50
CA CYS A 281 -8.23 -2.20 13.08
C CYS A 281 -9.47 -2.35 12.20
N ILE A 282 -10.16 -3.47 12.41
CA ILE A 282 -11.43 -3.79 11.76
C ILE A 282 -12.53 -3.46 12.76
N VAL A 283 -13.43 -2.58 12.38
CA VAL A 283 -14.51 -2.06 13.23
C VAL A 283 -15.85 -2.36 12.57
N GLN A 284 -16.84 -2.72 13.37
CA GLN A 284 -18.21 -2.89 12.92
C GLN A 284 -18.88 -1.52 12.74
N ALA A 285 -19.64 -1.34 11.67
CA ALA A 285 -20.59 -0.23 11.57
C ALA A 285 -21.72 -0.40 12.59
N GLY A 286 -21.80 0.57 13.50
CA GLY A 286 -22.90 0.69 14.45
C GLY A 286 -22.84 2.03 15.16
N THR A 287 -24.00 2.53 15.58
CA THR A 287 -24.12 3.67 16.49
C THR A 287 -23.64 3.21 17.86
N PHE A 288 -22.35 3.36 18.15
CA PHE A 288 -21.85 3.05 19.49
C PHE A 288 -22.22 4.22 20.40
N HIS A 289 -23.28 4.09 21.20
CA HIS A 289 -23.53 4.98 22.33
C HIS A 289 -22.46 4.73 23.41
N LEU A 290 -21.34 5.43 23.32
CA LEU A 290 -20.45 5.59 24.47
C LEU A 290 -21.19 6.46 25.50
N GLY A 291 -21.76 5.85 26.53
CA GLY A 291 -22.07 6.60 27.76
C GLY A 291 -20.80 7.30 28.22
N HIS A 292 -20.87 8.61 28.46
CA HIS A 292 -19.75 9.53 28.68
C HIS A 292 -18.70 9.13 29.76
N ALA A 293 -18.89 8.02 30.48
CA ALA A 293 -18.04 7.56 31.57
C ALA A 293 -16.87 6.62 31.16
N THR A 294 -16.88 6.02 29.96
CA THR A 294 -15.88 5.00 29.57
C THR A 294 -14.66 5.52 28.81
N LEU A 295 -14.70 6.74 28.28
CA LEU A 295 -13.53 7.34 27.61
C LEU A 295 -12.38 7.67 28.58
N ALA A 296 -12.68 7.88 29.87
CA ALA A 296 -11.65 8.13 30.88
C ALA A 296 -10.90 6.87 31.33
N ARG A 297 -11.50 5.68 31.24
CA ARG A 297 -10.90 4.44 31.76
C ARG A 297 -9.94 3.72 30.80
N LEU A 298 -10.05 3.96 29.49
CA LEU A 298 -9.11 3.36 28.51
C LEU A 298 -7.77 4.09 28.43
N ASN A 299 -7.69 5.34 28.90
CA ASN A 299 -6.44 6.11 28.98
C ASN A 299 -5.66 5.88 30.30
N ALA A 300 -6.25 5.21 31.30
CA ALA A 300 -5.66 5.06 32.64
C ALA A 300 -5.07 3.67 32.94
N THR A 301 -5.29 2.65 32.10
CA THR A 301 -4.82 1.26 32.31
C THR A 301 -3.71 0.82 31.35
N ARG A 302 -2.82 1.75 31.00
CA ARG A 302 -1.48 1.42 30.49
C ARG A 302 -0.40 2.06 31.35
N LEU A 303 -0.35 1.61 32.59
CA LEU A 303 0.84 1.69 33.44
C LEU A 303 0.98 0.33 34.13
N THR A 304 1.58 -0.62 33.41
CA THR A 304 2.60 -1.60 33.86
C THR A 304 3.19 -2.27 32.62
#